data_AF-A0A3F3H888-F1
#
_entry.id   AF-A0A3F3H888-F1
#
_cell.length_a   1.000
_cell.length_b   1.000
_cell.length_c   1.000
_cell.angle_alpha   90.00
_cell.angle_beta   90.00
_cell.angle_gamma   90.00
#
_symmetry.space_group_name_H-M   'P 1'
#
loop_
_entity.id
_entity.type
_entity.pdbx_description
1 polymer ?
#
loop_
_entity_poly.entity_id
_entity_poly.type
_entity_poly.pdbx_seq_one_letter_code
_entity_poly.pdbx_strand_id
1 'polypeptide(L)' 'MSTLEDIKSRLDAHIGETVTVVSQAGRKKFTERSGILRSTFPSLFVVELDEEADFERASYSYTDVLTNNVDITFAD' A
#
# COMPACT_ATOMS: atom_id res chain seq x y z
N MET A 1 6.90 16.54 -9.37
CA MET A 1 6.17 15.37 -9.90
C MET A 1 6.83 14.16 -9.29
N SER A 2 6.12 13.39 -8.49
CA SER A 2 6.63 12.11 -8.00
C SER A 2 6.56 11.10 -9.15
N THR A 3 7.66 10.43 -9.44
CA THR A 3 7.70 9.34 -10.43
C THR A 3 7.33 8.01 -9.78
N LEU A 4 7.06 6.98 -10.58
CA LEU A 4 6.88 5.61 -10.05
C LEU A 4 8.13 5.13 -9.30
N GLU A 5 9.32 5.57 -9.71
CA GLU A 5 10.59 5.26 -9.06
C GLU A 5 10.73 5.93 -7.69
N ASP A 6 10.26 7.17 -7.53
CA ASP A 6 10.23 7.85 -6.24
C ASP A 6 9.30 7.14 -5.25
N ILE A 7 8.10 6.75 -5.72
CA ILE A 7 7.11 6.01 -4.90
C ILE A 7 7.70 4.66 -4.47
N LYS A 8 8.31 3.94 -5.41
CA LYS A 8 8.98 2.67 -5.13
C LYS A 8 10.10 2.84 -4.12
N SER A 9 11.00 3.80 -4.33
CA SER A 9 12.14 4.05 -3.44
C SER A 9 11.70 4.43 -2.03
N ARG A 10 10.61 5.22 -1.90
CA ARG A 10 10.00 5.49 -0.60
C ARG A 10 9.53 4.21 0.07
N LEU A 11 8.80 3.36 -0.65
CA LEU A 11 8.30 2.09 -0.11
C LEU A 11 9.44 1.12 0.25
N ASP A 12 10.50 1.05 -0.57
CA ASP A 12 11.69 0.23 -0.27
C ASP A 12 12.35 0.61 1.06
N ALA A 13 12.38 1.92 1.38
CA ALA A 13 12.96 2.41 2.62
C ALA A 13 12.15 2.04 3.87
N HIS A 14 10.88 1.65 3.71
CA HIS A 14 9.95 1.36 4.80
C HIS A 14 9.51 -0.12 4.85
N ILE A 15 10.25 -1.03 4.21
CA ILE A 15 9.96 -2.46 4.28
C ILE A 15 10.10 -2.94 5.74
N GLY A 16 9.07 -3.60 6.23
CA GLY A 16 8.97 -4.11 7.60
C GLY A 16 8.21 -3.19 8.55
N GLU A 17 7.85 -1.98 8.12
CA GLU A 17 7.09 -1.03 8.94
C GLU A 17 5.58 -1.25 8.83
N THR A 18 4.87 -0.83 9.88
CA THR A 18 3.42 -0.81 9.92
C THR A 18 2.89 0.29 9.00
N VAL A 19 1.91 -0.07 8.19
CA VAL A 19 1.27 0.80 7.23
C VAL A 19 -0.25 0.73 7.36
N THR A 20 -0.89 1.86 7.14
CA THR A 20 -2.32 1.94 6.89
C THR A 20 -2.54 2.22 5.41
N VAL A 21 -3.36 1.39 4.77
CA VAL A 21 -3.71 1.48 3.36
C VAL A 21 -5.19 1.84 3.24
N VAL A 22 -5.48 2.93 2.54
CA VAL A 22 -6.84 3.34 2.17
C VAL A 22 -7.00 3.13 0.67
N SER A 23 -7.93 2.27 0.24
CA SER A 23 -8.13 1.95 -1.17
C SER A 23 -9.58 2.12 -1.63
N GLN A 24 -9.77 2.50 -2.90
CA GLN A 24 -11.10 2.58 -3.51
C GLN A 24 -11.62 1.19 -3.88
N ALA A 25 -12.64 0.70 -3.18
CA ALA A 25 -13.32 -0.57 -3.45
C ALA A 25 -14.51 -0.43 -4.42
N GLY A 26 -14.72 0.76 -5.00
CA GLY A 26 -15.77 1.04 -5.98
C GLY A 26 -16.22 2.51 -6.01
N ARG A 27 -17.30 2.81 -6.76
CA ARG A 27 -17.72 4.19 -7.11
C ARG A 27 -18.00 5.15 -5.93
N LYS A 28 -18.10 4.68 -4.69
CA LYS A 28 -18.28 5.51 -3.47
C LYS A 28 -17.77 4.82 -2.19
N LYS A 29 -16.94 3.78 -2.32
CA LYS A 29 -16.52 3.00 -1.15
C LYS A 29 -15.00 3.03 -1.03
N PHE A 30 -14.53 3.44 0.14
CA PHE A 30 -13.15 3.32 0.56
C PHE A 30 -13.04 2.18 1.58
N THR A 31 -11.94 1.46 1.54
CA THR A 31 -11.58 0.46 2.55
C THR A 31 -10.30 0.91 3.20
N GLU A 32 -10.27 0.93 4.53
CA GLU A 32 -9.08 1.19 5.32
C GLU A 32 -8.62 -0.13 5.94
N ARG A 33 -7.33 -0.46 5.82
CA ARG A 33 -6.74 -1.65 6.42
C ARG A 33 -5.35 -1.33 6.94
N SER A 34 -4.97 -1.94 8.06
CA SER A 34 -3.62 -1.89 8.60
C SER A 34 -2.87 -3.20 8.35
N GLY A 35 -1.55 -3.11 8.32
CA GLY A 35 -0.69 -4.26 8.14
C GLY A 35 0.79 -3.88 8.07
N ILE A 36 1.63 -4.83 7.68
CA ILE A 36 3.08 -4.65 7.53
C ILE A 36 3.46 -4.59 6.05
N LEU A 37 4.22 -3.59 5.65
CA LEU A 37 4.80 -3.54 4.29
C LEU A 37 5.86 -4.64 4.16
N ARG A 38 5.52 -5.77 3.51
CA ARG A 38 6.39 -6.95 3.46
C ARG A 38 7.43 -6.90 2.36
N SER A 39 7.05 -6.45 1.17
CA SER A 39 7.94 -6.52 0.01
C SER A 39 7.52 -5.56 -1.08
N THR A 40 8.49 -5.13 -1.88
CA THR A 40 8.33 -4.34 -3.11
C THR A 40 8.82 -5.16 -4.30
N PHE A 41 8.21 -4.92 -5.46
CA PHE A 41 8.54 -5.56 -6.73
C PHE A 41 8.59 -4.48 -7.81
N PRO A 42 9.06 -4.76 -9.04
CA PRO A 42 9.15 -3.73 -10.07
C PRO A 42 7.83 -2.99 -10.38
N SER A 43 6.67 -3.61 -10.16
CA SER A 43 5.37 -3.04 -10.53
C SER A 43 4.35 -2.93 -9.38
N LEU A 44 4.61 -3.57 -8.25
CA LEU A 44 3.68 -3.64 -7.13
C LEU A 44 4.41 -3.79 -5.80
N PHE A 45 3.71 -3.55 -4.70
CA PHE A 45 4.15 -3.88 -3.36
C PHE A 45 3.12 -4.74 -2.65
N VAL A 46 3.55 -5.45 -1.61
CA VAL A 46 2.73 -6.39 -0.85
C VAL A 46 2.67 -5.95 0.61
N VAL A 47 1.46 -5.85 1.14
CA VAL A 47 1.16 -5.60 2.54
C VAL A 47 0.57 -6.89 3.12
N GLU A 48 1.14 -7.36 4.22
CA GLU A 48 0.55 -8.42 5.03
C GLU A 48 -0.41 -7.77 6.02
N LEU A 49 -1.68 -8.13 5.93
CA LEU A 49 -2.76 -7.48 6.68
C LEU A 49 -2.90 -8.12 8.06
N ASP A 50 -3.29 -7.32 9.06
CA ASP A 50 -3.57 -7.85 10.41
C ASP A 50 -4.74 -8.86 10.39
N GLU A 51 -4.74 -9.79 11.35
CA GLU A 51 -5.61 -10.99 11.40
C GLU A 51 -7.14 -10.70 11.42
N GLU A 52 -7.54 -9.44 11.57
CA GLU A 52 -8.94 -9.01 11.46
C GLU A 52 -9.45 -8.92 10.00
N ALA A 53 -8.56 -9.08 9.00
CA ALA A 53 -8.92 -9.08 7.59
C ALA A 53 -9.13 -10.50 7.03
N ASP A 54 -10.17 -10.71 6.22
CA ASP A 54 -10.45 -11.98 5.49
C ASP A 54 -9.32 -12.47 4.56
N PHE A 55 -8.27 -11.67 4.34
CA PHE A 55 -7.15 -11.96 3.45
C PHE A 55 -5.82 -11.71 4.16
N GLU A 56 -4.92 -12.69 4.13
CA GLU A 56 -3.61 -12.62 4.78
C GLU A 56 -2.68 -11.58 4.13
N ARG A 57 -2.83 -11.33 2.81
CA ARG A 57 -1.98 -10.39 2.04
C ARG A 57 -2.74 -9.66 0.95
N ALA A 58 -2.39 -8.40 0.75
CA ALA A 58 -2.89 -7.57 -0.35
C ALA A 58 -1.73 -6.95 -1.14
N SER A 59 -1.91 -6.83 -2.45
CA SER A 59 -0.94 -6.21 -3.36
C SER A 59 -1.52 -4.99 -4.04
N TYR A 60 -0.70 -3.94 -4.19
CA TYR A 60 -1.09 -2.67 -4.81
C TYR A 60 -0.02 -2.20 -5.80
N SER A 61 -0.43 -1.51 -6.86
CA SER A 61 0.52 -0.95 -7.84
C SER A 61 1.01 0.45 -7.45
N TYR A 62 2.20 0.83 -7.89
CA TYR A 62 2.68 2.21 -7.73
C TYR A 62 1.83 3.22 -8.50
N THR A 63 1.22 2.77 -9.61
CA THR A 63 0.28 3.58 -10.38
C THR A 63 -0.95 3.93 -9.54
N ASP A 64 -1.47 3.00 -8.73
CA ASP A 64 -2.62 3.27 -7.88
C ASP A 64 -2.33 4.34 -6.84
N VAL A 65 -1.10 4.37 -6.30
CA VAL A 65 -0.63 5.44 -5.41
C VAL A 65 -0.50 6.76 -6.18
N LEU A 66 0.11 6.72 -7.36
CA LEU A 66 0.28 7.91 -8.21
C LEU A 66 -1.08 8.53 -8.63
N THR A 67 -2.10 7.70 -8.86
CA THR A 67 -3.43 8.15 -9.27
C THR A 67 -4.40 8.35 -8.11
N ASN A 68 -3.94 8.23 -6.85
CA ASN A 68 -4.75 8.34 -5.63
C ASN A 68 -5.93 7.36 -5.56
N ASN A 69 -5.78 6.18 -6.18
CA ASN A 69 -6.68 5.04 -5.95
C ASN A 69 -6.36 4.35 -4.63
N VAL A 70 -5.10 4.47 -4.20
CA VAL A 70 -4.55 3.92 -2.96
C VAL A 70 -3.74 5.00 -2.26
N ASP A 71 -4.07 5.28 -1.01
CA ASP A 71 -3.28 6.11 -0.11
C ASP A 71 -2.57 5.20 0.91
N ILE A 72 -1.31 5.50 1.18
CA ILE A 72 -0.48 4.76 2.13
C ILE A 72 0.17 5.70 3.15
N THR A 73 0.02 5.36 4.42
CA THR A 73 0.58 6.07 5.57
C THR A 73 1.40 5.11 6.41
N PHE A 74 2.61 5.51 6.80
CA PHE A 74 3.48 4.75 7.70
C PHE A 74 3.23 5.18 9.15
N ALA A 75 3.30 4.25 10.09
CA ALA A 75 3.31 4.58 11.51
C ALA A 75 4.67 5.20 11.90
N ASP A 76 4.66 6.32 12.63
CA ASP A 76 5.86 7.03 13.12
C ASP A 76 6.64 6.25 14.19
#